data_AF-A0A3D2ATB7-F1
#
_entry.id   AF-A0A3D2ATB7-F1
#
_cell.length_a   1.000
_cell.length_b   1.000
_cell.length_c   1.000
_cell.angle_alpha   90.00
_cell.angle_beta   90.00
_cell.angle_gamma   90.00
#
_symmetry.space_group_name_H-M   'P 1'
#
loop_
_entity.id
_entity.type
_entity.pdbx_description
1 polymer ?
#
loop_
_entity_poly.entity_id
_entity_poly.type
_entity_poly.pdbx_seq_one_letter_code
_entity_poly.pdbx_strand_id
1 'polypeptide(L)'
;MYPVRRSQLTLEITAASRIGEVYGKMRSIMAATRKYESNVVQATQQFAHALRWADGNDARLQVLRDAIQSAIDSDSNSPTTFSLRPPTTFNWQPPSWWRTPEQQLERARQLWPNAVLPKQPKEFAPRTKSEVLLLHVPDSFDSLWDKIDAPMGYTKYRWAGVKSDEQNLRLAPNKREFAEPVWLAFDPEYGKGERSEDFWGQDSVAASELLSALIQFPEWSLTWFNGDSAPNLSGYQLKYDGSWSHVPCLRRWGGDRQLGLDARWAVRRGDEWSSPSVRRLAG
;
A
#
# COMPACT_ATOMS: atom_id res chain seq x y z
N MET A 1 40.91 54.17 -29.75
CA MET A 1 40.20 52.87 -29.87
C MET A 1 41.24 51.77 -29.86
N TYR A 2 41.31 50.99 -28.77
CA TYR A 2 42.26 49.88 -28.66
C TYR A 2 41.76 48.67 -29.48
N PRO A 3 42.61 48.04 -30.32
CA PRO A 3 42.23 46.82 -30.99
C PRO A 3 42.29 45.68 -29.97
N VAL A 4 41.13 45.24 -29.48
CA VAL A 4 41.03 43.96 -28.79
C VAL A 4 41.45 42.90 -29.81
N ARG A 5 42.60 42.26 -29.55
CA ARG A 5 43.22 41.30 -30.47
C ARG A 5 42.22 40.15 -30.70
N ARG A 6 41.78 39.98 -31.95
CA ARG A 6 40.91 38.88 -32.40
C ARG A 6 41.30 37.52 -31.84
N SER A 7 42.59 37.27 -31.61
CA SER A 7 43.09 36.02 -31.02
C SER A 7 42.61 35.75 -29.58
N GLN A 8 42.41 36.80 -28.78
CA GLN A 8 41.98 36.70 -27.38
C GLN A 8 40.48 36.39 -27.29
N LEU A 9 39.68 37.02 -28.16
CA LEU A 9 38.24 36.77 -28.29
C LEU A 9 37.94 35.33 -28.78
N THR A 10 38.74 34.82 -29.73
CA THR A 10 38.60 33.43 -30.21
C THR A 10 38.96 32.40 -29.13
N LEU A 11 39.96 32.69 -28.29
CA LEU A 11 40.33 31.84 -27.15
C LEU A 11 39.22 31.78 -26.09
N GLU A 12 38.59 32.92 -25.77
CA GLU A 12 37.49 33.00 -24.80
C GLU A 12 36.22 32.29 -25.29
N ILE A 13 35.88 32.43 -26.57
CA ILE A 13 34.73 31.73 -27.18
C ILE A 13 34.96 30.20 -27.21
N THR A 14 36.18 29.76 -27.50
CA THR A 14 36.54 28.33 -27.52
C THR A 14 36.52 27.71 -26.12
N ALA A 15 36.96 28.47 -25.10
CA ALA A 15 36.90 28.05 -23.70
C ALA A 15 35.45 27.97 -23.19
N ALA A 16 34.61 28.96 -23.49
CA ALA A 16 33.19 28.97 -23.13
C ALA A 16 32.41 27.82 -23.79
N SER A 17 32.70 27.51 -25.06
CA SER A 17 32.11 26.39 -25.79
C SER A 17 32.47 25.04 -25.15
N ARG A 18 33.74 24.84 -24.79
CA ARG A 18 34.20 23.62 -24.08
C ARG A 18 33.55 23.46 -22.70
N ILE A 19 33.36 24.54 -21.95
CA ILE A 19 32.66 24.52 -20.66
C ILE A 19 31.19 24.12 -20.87
N GLY A 20 30.50 24.69 -21.87
CA GLY A 20 29.13 24.31 -22.22
C GLY A 20 28.98 22.83 -22.58
N GLU A 21 29.95 22.26 -23.30
CA GLU A 21 29.98 20.84 -23.67
C GLU A 21 30.19 19.92 -22.45
N VAL A 22 31.07 20.30 -21.52
CA VAL A 22 31.31 19.58 -20.26
C VAL A 22 30.07 19.61 -19.36
N TYR A 23 29.41 20.76 -19.23
CA TYR A 23 28.15 20.88 -18.48
C TYR A 23 27.01 20.07 -19.11
N GLY A 24 26.96 19.99 -20.44
CA GLY A 24 26.01 19.13 -21.17
C GLY A 24 26.25 17.64 -20.87
N LYS A 25 27.51 17.19 -20.91
CA LYS A 25 27.89 15.80 -20.58
C LYS A 25 27.61 15.47 -19.12
N MET A 26 27.93 16.35 -18.18
CA MET A 26 27.62 16.17 -16.75
C MET A 26 26.11 16.05 -16.50
N ARG A 27 25.27 16.88 -17.15
CA ARG A 27 23.81 16.75 -17.02
C ARG A 27 23.29 15.43 -17.57
N SER A 28 23.83 14.96 -18.68
CA SER A 28 23.49 13.64 -19.25
C SER A 28 23.88 12.50 -18.30
N ILE A 29 25.08 12.55 -17.71
CA ILE A 29 25.56 11.56 -16.73
C ILE A 29 24.68 11.57 -15.47
N MET A 30 24.33 12.74 -14.94
CA MET A 30 23.43 12.84 -13.78
C MET A 30 22.02 12.30 -14.09
N ALA A 31 21.48 12.55 -15.28
CA ALA A 31 20.19 12.01 -15.70
C ALA A 31 20.25 10.48 -15.87
N ALA A 32 21.32 9.95 -16.44
CA ALA A 32 21.56 8.52 -16.56
C ALA A 32 21.72 7.85 -15.18
N THR A 33 22.42 8.50 -14.25
CA THR A 33 22.60 8.03 -12.87
C THR A 33 21.29 7.98 -12.11
N ARG A 34 20.47 9.05 -12.18
CA ARG A 34 19.12 9.05 -11.56
C ARG A 34 18.20 8.00 -12.16
N LYS A 35 18.26 7.79 -13.48
CA LYS A 35 17.49 6.74 -14.16
C LYS A 35 17.95 5.36 -13.70
N TYR A 36 19.26 5.16 -13.54
CA TYR A 36 19.81 3.92 -13.01
C TYR A 36 19.37 3.67 -11.56
N GLU A 37 19.49 4.66 -10.68
CA GLU A 37 19.01 4.58 -9.29
C GLU A 37 17.50 4.27 -9.22
N SER A 38 16.68 4.96 -10.03
CA SER A 38 15.25 4.69 -10.12
C SER A 38 14.95 3.26 -10.61
N ASN A 39 15.70 2.77 -11.60
CA ASN A 39 15.56 1.41 -12.10
C ASN A 39 15.97 0.38 -11.03
N VAL A 40 17.03 0.66 -10.26
CA VAL A 40 17.48 -0.19 -9.15
C VAL A 40 16.41 -0.24 -8.06
N VAL A 41 15.88 0.91 -7.62
CA VAL A 41 14.81 0.97 -6.61
C VAL A 41 13.56 0.21 -7.09
N GLN A 42 13.14 0.42 -8.33
CA GLN A 42 12.01 -0.29 -8.92
C GLN A 42 12.25 -1.80 -8.99
N ALA A 43 13.46 -2.23 -9.40
CA ALA A 43 13.84 -3.63 -9.43
C ALA A 43 13.87 -4.25 -8.02
N THR A 44 14.39 -3.52 -7.02
CA THR A 44 14.39 -3.96 -5.61
C THR A 44 12.96 -4.12 -5.08
N GLN A 45 12.06 -3.19 -5.40
CA GLN A 45 10.64 -3.29 -5.02
C GLN A 45 9.94 -4.47 -5.70
N GLN A 46 10.20 -4.68 -7.00
CA GLN A 46 9.68 -5.82 -7.75
C GLN A 46 10.21 -7.14 -7.19
N PHE A 47 11.48 -7.20 -6.83
CA PHE A 47 12.11 -8.37 -6.23
C PHE A 47 11.54 -8.68 -4.84
N ALA A 48 11.38 -7.66 -3.99
CA ALA A 48 10.74 -7.80 -2.68
C ALA A 48 9.27 -8.27 -2.82
N HIS A 49 8.54 -7.74 -3.80
CA HIS A 49 7.20 -8.21 -4.12
C HIS A 49 7.18 -9.67 -4.60
N ALA A 50 8.12 -10.06 -5.46
CA ALA A 50 8.20 -11.42 -6.00
C ALA A 50 8.64 -12.45 -4.93
N LEU A 51 9.51 -12.06 -4.00
CA LEU A 51 9.84 -12.86 -2.83
C LEU A 51 8.62 -13.06 -1.92
N ARG A 52 7.85 -12.00 -1.64
CA ARG A 52 6.58 -12.11 -0.90
C ARG A 52 5.55 -13.00 -1.60
N TRP A 53 5.51 -12.97 -2.93
CA TRP A 53 4.68 -13.89 -3.73
C TRP A 53 5.09 -15.36 -3.55
N ALA A 54 6.39 -15.62 -3.45
CA ALA A 54 6.95 -16.97 -3.31
C ALA A 54 6.96 -17.50 -1.87
N ASP A 55 6.77 -16.65 -0.87
CA ASP A 55 6.95 -16.99 0.54
C ASP A 55 6.04 -18.14 1.01
N GLY A 56 6.68 -19.17 1.58
CA GLY A 56 6.06 -20.40 2.06
C GLY A 56 5.62 -21.41 0.98
N ASN A 57 6.09 -21.28 -0.27
CA ASN A 57 5.73 -22.22 -1.33
C ASN A 57 6.93 -22.58 -2.23
N ASP A 58 7.44 -23.81 -2.06
CA ASP A 58 8.63 -24.31 -2.76
C ASP A 58 8.50 -24.29 -4.28
N ALA A 59 7.29 -24.52 -4.83
CA ALA A 59 7.05 -24.45 -6.27
C ALA A 59 7.18 -23.00 -6.80
N ARG A 60 6.79 -22.00 -5.99
CA ARG A 60 6.91 -20.58 -6.36
C ARG A 60 8.33 -20.08 -6.22
N LEU A 61 9.05 -20.54 -5.20
CA LEU A 61 10.48 -20.27 -5.07
C LEU A 61 11.24 -20.83 -6.28
N GLN A 62 10.84 -21.99 -6.80
CA GLN A 62 11.44 -22.56 -7.99
C GLN A 62 11.15 -21.71 -9.25
N VAL A 63 9.91 -21.28 -9.47
CA VAL A 63 9.57 -20.37 -10.58
C VAL A 63 10.34 -19.04 -10.49
N LEU A 64 10.49 -18.49 -9.28
CA LEU A 64 11.28 -17.28 -9.06
C LEU A 64 12.76 -17.51 -9.41
N ARG A 65 13.34 -18.64 -8.95
CA ARG A 65 14.72 -19.02 -9.27
C ARG A 65 14.93 -19.16 -10.78
N ASP A 66 14.01 -19.83 -11.47
CA ASP A 66 14.12 -20.05 -12.92
C ASP A 66 14.02 -18.72 -13.70
N ALA A 67 13.16 -17.80 -13.27
CA ALA A 67 13.04 -16.48 -13.87
C ALA A 67 14.26 -15.58 -13.61
N ILE A 68 14.86 -15.66 -12.41
CA ILE A 68 16.12 -14.98 -12.09
C ILE A 68 17.27 -15.56 -12.92
N GLN A 69 17.37 -16.88 -13.00
CA GLN A 69 18.40 -17.56 -13.77
C GLN A 69 18.29 -17.21 -15.26
N SER A 70 17.07 -17.23 -15.83
CA SER A 70 16.84 -16.81 -17.21
C SER A 70 17.20 -15.35 -17.47
N ALA A 71 17.06 -14.46 -16.48
CA ALA A 71 17.47 -13.06 -16.61
C ALA A 71 19.00 -12.91 -16.57
N ILE A 72 19.67 -13.67 -15.69
CA ILE A 72 21.14 -13.75 -15.61
C ILE A 72 21.72 -14.31 -16.91
N ASP A 73 21.09 -15.33 -17.48
CA ASP A 73 21.55 -15.98 -18.72
C ASP A 73 21.30 -15.11 -19.97
N SER A 74 20.40 -14.13 -19.88
CA SER A 74 20.07 -13.21 -20.99
C SER A 74 21.04 -12.04 -21.16
N ASP A 75 22.14 -12.02 -20.41
CA ASP A 75 23.13 -10.93 -20.38
C ASP A 75 23.81 -10.74 -21.76
N SER A 76 23.19 -9.88 -22.56
CA SER A 76 23.71 -9.35 -23.82
C SER A 76 23.54 -7.84 -23.82
N ASN A 77 24.40 -7.16 -23.05
CA ASN A 77 24.80 -5.75 -23.21
C ASN A 77 23.69 -4.68 -23.37
N SER A 78 22.49 -4.92 -22.85
CA SER A 78 21.45 -3.90 -22.77
C SER A 78 20.87 -3.88 -21.35
N PRO A 79 20.49 -2.71 -20.81
CA PRO A 79 19.72 -2.64 -19.58
C PRO A 79 18.32 -3.17 -19.86
N THR A 80 18.20 -4.49 -19.92
CA THR A 80 16.95 -5.20 -20.14
C THR A 80 16.05 -4.90 -18.96
N THR A 81 14.93 -4.24 -19.23
CA THR A 81 13.82 -4.07 -18.30
C THR A 81 13.47 -5.44 -17.71
N PHE A 82 13.85 -5.63 -16.45
CA PHE A 82 13.50 -6.81 -15.66
C PHE A 82 11.97 -6.84 -15.50
N SER A 83 11.31 -7.81 -16.11
CA SER A 83 9.87 -8.00 -15.95
C SER A 83 9.62 -9.43 -15.51
N LEU A 84 9.64 -9.64 -14.19
CA LEU A 84 9.07 -10.85 -13.59
C LEU A 84 7.57 -10.81 -13.82
N ARG A 85 7.08 -11.53 -14.83
CA ARG A 85 5.65 -11.84 -14.95
C ARG A 85 5.40 -13.16 -14.23
N PRO A 86 4.85 -13.14 -13.00
CA PRO A 86 4.48 -14.39 -12.34
C PRO A 86 3.43 -15.14 -13.20
N PRO A 87 3.44 -16.49 -13.17
CA PRO A 87 2.51 -17.30 -13.96
C PRO A 87 1.05 -16.98 -13.61
N THR A 88 0.21 -16.94 -14.64
CA THR A 88 -1.18 -16.45 -14.65
C THR A 88 -2.21 -17.39 -14.02
N THR A 89 -1.85 -18.60 -13.60
CA THR A 89 -2.79 -19.55 -12.98
C THR A 89 -2.51 -19.69 -11.50
N PHE A 90 -2.96 -18.67 -10.77
CA PHE A 90 -3.05 -18.70 -9.33
C PHE A 90 -4.35 -19.44 -8.93
N ASN A 91 -4.22 -20.66 -8.36
CA ASN A 91 -5.33 -21.34 -7.69
C ASN A 91 -5.67 -20.56 -6.41
N TRP A 92 -6.39 -19.46 -6.57
CA TRP A 92 -6.89 -18.67 -5.46
C TRP A 92 -7.91 -19.48 -4.68
N GLN A 93 -7.68 -19.61 -3.38
CA GLN A 93 -8.69 -20.04 -2.44
C GLN A 93 -9.01 -18.85 -1.56
N PRO A 94 -10.24 -18.29 -1.63
CA PRO A 94 -10.59 -17.19 -0.75
C PRO A 94 -10.48 -17.62 0.71
N PRO A 95 -10.05 -16.73 1.61
CA PRO A 95 -10.08 -16.98 3.04
C PRO A 95 -11.50 -17.33 3.52
N SER A 96 -11.63 -18.16 4.56
CA SER A 96 -12.94 -18.60 5.06
C SER A 96 -13.84 -17.46 5.55
N TRP A 97 -13.26 -16.35 5.97
CA TRP A 97 -13.98 -15.14 6.41
C TRP A 97 -14.39 -14.22 5.25
N TRP A 98 -13.92 -14.48 4.02
CA TRP A 98 -14.21 -13.65 2.86
C TRP A 98 -15.66 -13.85 2.41
N ARG A 99 -16.28 -12.76 1.95
CA ARG A 99 -17.65 -12.74 1.45
C ARG A 99 -17.71 -12.49 -0.05
N THR A 100 -18.62 -13.17 -0.73
CA THR A 100 -18.80 -13.01 -2.18
C THR A 100 -19.23 -11.58 -2.53
N PRO A 101 -19.01 -11.12 -3.78
CA PRO A 101 -19.43 -9.78 -4.18
C PRO A 101 -20.92 -9.52 -3.99
N GLU A 102 -21.76 -10.52 -4.19
CA GLU A 102 -23.22 -10.44 -3.99
C GLU A 102 -23.57 -10.23 -2.52
N GLN A 103 -22.90 -10.95 -1.62
CA GLN A 103 -23.06 -10.77 -0.17
C GLN A 103 -22.59 -9.39 0.29
N GLN A 104 -21.48 -8.89 -0.27
CA GLN A 104 -20.98 -7.55 0.04
C GLN A 104 -21.94 -6.45 -0.46
N LEU A 105 -22.52 -6.61 -1.65
CA LEU A 105 -23.54 -5.70 -2.19
C LEU A 105 -24.82 -5.73 -1.37
N GLU A 106 -25.29 -6.92 -0.97
CA GLU A 106 -26.46 -7.06 -0.09
C GLU A 106 -26.24 -6.31 1.23
N ARG A 107 -25.10 -6.54 1.87
CA ARG A 107 -24.73 -5.84 3.11
C ARG A 107 -24.62 -4.33 2.90
N ALA A 108 -24.03 -3.89 1.80
CA ALA A 108 -23.92 -2.46 1.49
C ALA A 108 -25.29 -1.80 1.29
N ARG A 109 -26.26 -2.46 0.66
CA ARG A 109 -27.63 -1.94 0.52
C ARG A 109 -28.34 -1.78 1.86
N GLN A 110 -28.07 -2.67 2.82
CA GLN A 110 -28.63 -2.57 4.17
C GLN A 110 -28.06 -1.37 4.94
N LEU A 111 -26.76 -1.11 4.81
CA LEU A 111 -26.06 -0.08 5.60
C LEU A 111 -26.06 1.30 4.95
N TRP A 112 -26.13 1.36 3.62
CA TRP A 112 -26.16 2.61 2.84
C TRP A 112 -27.29 2.54 1.79
N PRO A 113 -28.56 2.63 2.21
CA PRO A 113 -29.71 2.44 1.33
C PRO A 113 -29.79 3.46 0.17
N ASN A 114 -29.14 4.60 0.31
CA ASN A 114 -29.12 5.68 -0.70
C ASN A 114 -27.84 5.67 -1.57
N ALA A 115 -26.89 4.77 -1.33
CA ALA A 115 -25.66 4.73 -2.10
C ALA A 115 -25.87 4.08 -3.47
N VAL A 116 -25.33 4.71 -4.52
CA VAL A 116 -25.26 4.11 -5.85
C VAL A 116 -24.09 3.13 -5.86
N LEU A 117 -24.38 1.83 -5.80
CA LEU A 117 -23.36 0.80 -5.73
C LEU A 117 -22.84 0.42 -7.13
N PRO A 118 -21.51 0.23 -7.30
CA PRO A 118 -20.92 -0.16 -8.57
C PRO A 118 -21.35 -1.57 -8.98
N LYS A 119 -21.39 -1.81 -10.29
CA LYS A 119 -21.51 -3.18 -10.81
C LYS A 119 -20.31 -4.01 -10.35
N GLN A 120 -20.55 -5.27 -10.05
CA GLN A 120 -19.49 -6.25 -9.79
C GLN A 120 -18.49 -6.27 -10.95
N PRO A 121 -17.17 -6.32 -10.67
CA PRO A 121 -16.17 -6.41 -11.71
C PRO A 121 -16.29 -7.76 -12.42
N LYS A 122 -16.17 -7.75 -13.75
CA LYS A 122 -16.24 -8.97 -14.58
C LYS A 122 -15.06 -9.91 -14.31
N GLU A 123 -13.92 -9.34 -13.98
CA GLU A 123 -12.68 -10.05 -13.75
C GLU A 123 -12.00 -9.49 -12.51
N PHE A 124 -11.64 -10.38 -11.59
CA PHE A 124 -10.74 -10.09 -10.47
C PHE A 124 -9.63 -11.13 -10.48
N ALA A 125 -8.40 -10.66 -10.66
CA ALA A 125 -7.20 -11.47 -10.58
C ALA A 125 -6.37 -10.98 -9.37
N PRO A 126 -6.36 -11.73 -8.26
CA PRO A 126 -5.50 -11.42 -7.13
C PRO A 126 -4.02 -11.59 -7.52
N ARG A 127 -3.20 -10.62 -7.11
CA ARG A 127 -1.74 -10.58 -7.33
C ARG A 127 -0.97 -11.28 -6.21
N THR A 128 -1.56 -11.40 -5.04
CA THR A 128 -1.00 -12.08 -3.87
C THR A 128 -1.94 -13.19 -3.42
N LYS A 129 -1.45 -14.05 -2.50
CA LYS A 129 -2.27 -15.15 -1.99
C LYS A 129 -3.42 -14.70 -1.08
N SER A 130 -3.26 -13.51 -0.52
CA SER A 130 -4.14 -12.88 0.46
C SER A 130 -5.05 -11.82 -0.15
N GLU A 131 -4.74 -11.30 -1.34
CA GLU A 131 -5.59 -10.31 -2.02
C GLU A 131 -7.01 -10.86 -2.21
N VAL A 132 -7.99 -10.10 -1.74
CA VAL A 132 -9.42 -10.36 -1.87
C VAL A 132 -10.11 -9.18 -2.53
N LEU A 133 -11.25 -9.44 -3.15
CA LEU A 133 -12.09 -8.38 -3.69
C LEU A 133 -12.91 -7.73 -2.56
N LEU A 134 -12.80 -6.41 -2.42
CA LEU A 134 -13.46 -5.59 -1.40
C LEU A 134 -14.34 -4.51 -2.04
N LEU A 135 -15.60 -4.42 -1.61
CA LEU A 135 -16.45 -3.26 -1.85
C LEU A 135 -16.21 -2.22 -0.76
N HIS A 136 -15.62 -1.09 -1.15
CA HIS A 136 -15.49 0.08 -0.30
C HIS A 136 -16.64 1.05 -0.58
N VAL A 137 -17.35 1.47 0.47
CA VAL A 137 -18.36 2.54 0.40
C VAL A 137 -17.85 3.71 1.24
N PRO A 138 -17.51 4.85 0.62
CA PRO A 138 -17.00 6.01 1.34
C PRO A 138 -17.99 6.55 2.35
N ASP A 139 -17.49 6.86 3.55
CA ASP A 139 -18.23 7.50 4.62
C ASP A 139 -17.22 8.13 5.61
N SER A 140 -17.69 8.90 6.58
CA SER A 140 -16.83 9.43 7.64
C SER A 140 -16.22 8.30 8.48
N PHE A 141 -15.04 8.55 9.06
CA PHE A 141 -14.36 7.59 9.93
C PHE A 141 -15.28 7.05 11.04
N ASP A 142 -16.05 7.93 11.69
CA ASP A 142 -16.98 7.57 12.76
C ASP A 142 -18.14 6.72 12.24
N SER A 143 -18.75 7.12 11.13
CA SER A 143 -19.86 6.37 10.53
C SER A 143 -19.43 4.99 10.06
N LEU A 144 -18.21 4.84 9.53
CA LEU A 144 -17.63 3.54 9.20
C LEU A 144 -17.39 2.71 10.46
N TRP A 145 -16.77 3.30 11.48
CA TRP A 145 -16.55 2.61 12.76
C TRP A 145 -17.85 2.11 13.36
N ASP A 146 -18.90 2.93 13.36
CA ASP A 146 -20.21 2.59 13.93
C ASP A 146 -20.90 1.43 13.21
N LYS A 147 -20.67 1.29 11.89
CA LYS A 147 -21.21 0.20 11.06
C LYS A 147 -20.49 -1.15 11.22
N ILE A 148 -19.32 -1.17 11.84
CA ILE A 148 -18.59 -2.41 12.10
C ILE A 148 -19.31 -3.21 13.19
N ASP A 149 -19.65 -4.45 12.86
CA ASP A 149 -20.10 -5.44 13.83
C ASP A 149 -18.88 -6.16 14.41
N ALA A 150 -18.83 -6.26 15.74
CA ALA A 150 -17.86 -7.14 16.38
C ALA A 150 -18.24 -8.62 16.12
N PRO A 151 -17.26 -9.55 16.04
CA PRO A 151 -17.56 -10.97 15.91
C PRO A 151 -18.47 -11.48 17.01
N MET A 152 -19.18 -12.58 16.74
CA MET A 152 -20.06 -13.21 17.72
C MET A 152 -19.31 -13.48 19.05
N GLY A 153 -19.89 -13.02 20.16
CA GLY A 153 -19.29 -13.16 21.49
C GLY A 153 -18.25 -12.07 21.84
N TYR A 154 -18.08 -11.07 20.98
CA TYR A 154 -17.23 -9.91 21.21
C TYR A 154 -18.03 -8.60 21.19
N THR A 155 -17.52 -7.58 21.86
CA THR A 155 -18.06 -6.21 21.81
C THR A 155 -17.12 -5.27 21.08
N LYS A 156 -17.60 -4.08 20.73
CA LYS A 156 -16.81 -3.04 20.07
C LYS A 156 -16.45 -1.96 21.10
N TYR A 157 -15.18 -1.54 21.13
CA TYR A 157 -14.72 -0.47 22.00
C TYR A 157 -13.81 0.48 21.24
N ARG A 158 -13.96 1.79 21.46
CA ARG A 158 -13.05 2.81 20.94
C ARG A 158 -12.45 3.58 22.10
N TRP A 159 -11.12 3.64 22.14
CA TRP A 159 -10.42 4.42 23.14
C TRP A 159 -10.66 5.91 22.92
N ALA A 160 -10.93 6.64 24.00
CA ALA A 160 -11.28 8.06 23.96
C ALA A 160 -10.18 8.96 23.38
N GLY A 161 -8.93 8.48 23.33
CA GLY A 161 -7.82 9.17 22.68
C GLY A 161 -7.86 9.12 21.14
N VAL A 162 -8.59 8.17 20.55
CA VAL A 162 -8.80 8.12 19.10
C VAL A 162 -9.93 9.07 18.73
N LYS A 163 -9.60 10.31 18.41
CA LYS A 163 -10.55 11.32 17.92
C LYS A 163 -10.45 11.46 16.41
N SER A 164 -11.57 11.61 15.74
CA SER A 164 -11.75 11.62 14.28
C SER A 164 -11.83 13.01 13.67
N ASP A 165 -11.81 14.06 14.50
CA ASP A 165 -11.84 15.44 14.03
C ASP A 165 -10.52 15.86 13.37
N GLU A 166 -10.57 16.89 12.54
CA GLU A 166 -9.43 17.35 11.72
C GLU A 166 -8.21 17.81 12.55
N GLN A 167 -8.38 18.11 13.84
CA GLN A 167 -7.26 18.49 14.71
C GLN A 167 -6.50 17.25 15.23
N ASN A 168 -7.14 16.08 15.21
CA ASN A 168 -6.63 14.86 15.82
C ASN A 168 -6.46 13.69 14.84
N LEU A 169 -7.15 13.68 13.70
CA LEU A 169 -7.01 12.65 12.67
C LEU A 169 -6.86 13.31 11.30
N ARG A 170 -5.93 12.78 10.51
CA ARG A 170 -5.77 13.16 9.09
C ARG A 170 -5.34 11.97 8.26
N LEU A 171 -5.49 12.07 6.96
CA LEU A 171 -4.90 11.11 6.03
C LEU A 171 -3.37 11.19 6.08
N ALA A 172 -2.73 10.04 5.92
CA ALA A 172 -1.29 9.99 5.68
C ALA A 172 -0.93 10.76 4.39
N PRO A 173 0.30 11.30 4.28
CA PRO A 173 0.74 12.01 3.08
C PRO A 173 0.46 11.20 1.80
N ASN A 174 0.07 11.88 0.73
CA ASN A 174 -0.30 11.32 -0.58
C ASN A 174 -1.53 10.40 -0.63
N LYS A 175 -2.09 9.98 0.52
CA LYS A 175 -3.34 9.22 0.56
C LYS A 175 -4.53 10.13 0.29
N ARG A 176 -5.52 9.57 -0.41
CA ARG A 176 -6.82 10.21 -0.69
C ARG A 176 -7.93 9.21 -0.46
N GLU A 177 -9.05 9.73 0.03
CA GLU A 177 -10.31 8.98 0.13
C GLU A 177 -10.99 8.90 -1.24
N PHE A 178 -11.78 7.85 -1.43
CA PHE A 178 -12.65 7.71 -2.59
C PHE A 178 -13.90 8.57 -2.42
N ALA A 179 -14.36 9.20 -3.50
CA ALA A 179 -15.58 10.01 -3.48
C ALA A 179 -16.85 9.17 -3.71
N GLU A 180 -16.70 7.98 -4.31
CA GLU A 180 -17.80 7.11 -4.72
C GLU A 180 -17.50 5.65 -4.32
N PRO A 181 -18.54 4.82 -4.10
CA PRO A 181 -18.36 3.40 -3.84
C PRO A 181 -17.58 2.69 -4.95
N VAL A 182 -16.60 1.86 -4.58
CA VAL A 182 -15.62 1.28 -5.50
C VAL A 182 -15.24 -0.15 -5.12
N TRP A 183 -14.95 -0.96 -6.14
CA TRP A 183 -14.33 -2.28 -5.97
C TRP A 183 -12.80 -2.17 -5.96
N LEU A 184 -12.18 -2.75 -4.95
CA LEU A 184 -10.74 -2.70 -4.73
C LEU A 184 -10.19 -4.12 -4.56
N ALA A 185 -8.97 -4.34 -5.04
CA ALA A 185 -8.16 -5.44 -4.54
C ALA A 185 -7.62 -5.03 -3.18
N PHE A 186 -7.98 -5.76 -2.12
CA PHE A 186 -7.56 -5.51 -0.75
C PHE A 186 -6.63 -6.63 -0.30
N ASP A 187 -5.42 -6.29 0.14
CA ASP A 187 -4.49 -7.24 0.71
C ASP A 187 -4.42 -7.05 2.24
N PRO A 188 -5.09 -7.92 3.02
CA PRO A 188 -5.07 -7.87 4.49
C PRO A 188 -3.70 -8.19 5.10
N GLU A 189 -2.81 -8.84 4.35
CA GLU A 189 -1.50 -9.29 4.85
C GLU A 189 -0.35 -8.35 4.48
N TYR A 190 -0.61 -7.33 3.66
CA TYR A 190 0.41 -6.38 3.27
C TYR A 190 1.00 -5.65 4.49
N GLY A 191 2.32 -5.46 4.46
CA GLY A 191 3.06 -4.79 5.52
C GLY A 191 3.08 -5.50 6.88
N LYS A 192 2.67 -6.77 6.97
CA LYS A 192 2.83 -7.57 8.19
C LYS A 192 4.31 -7.56 8.63
N GLY A 193 4.57 -7.14 9.86
CA GLY A 193 5.92 -7.04 10.43
C GLY A 193 6.72 -5.79 10.00
N GLU A 194 6.11 -4.84 9.30
CA GLU A 194 6.73 -3.58 8.89
C GLU A 194 6.17 -2.39 9.71
N ARG A 195 6.94 -1.30 9.86
CA ARG A 195 6.50 -0.15 10.68
C ARG A 195 5.44 0.64 9.95
N SER A 196 4.46 1.16 10.68
CA SER A 196 3.39 1.98 10.09
C SER A 196 3.92 3.23 9.38
N GLU A 197 4.98 3.86 9.90
CA GLU A 197 5.58 5.05 9.29
C GLU A 197 6.21 4.78 7.91
N ASP A 198 6.67 3.55 7.65
CA ASP A 198 7.31 3.16 6.39
C ASP A 198 6.31 3.20 5.21
N PHE A 199 5.00 3.18 5.51
CA PHE A 199 3.92 3.26 4.54
C PHE A 199 3.42 4.69 4.27
N TRP A 200 3.82 5.67 5.09
CA TRP A 200 3.40 7.05 4.88
C TRP A 200 3.97 7.62 3.58
N GLY A 201 3.10 8.18 2.74
CA GLY A 201 3.47 8.66 1.41
C GLY A 201 3.18 7.67 0.28
N GLN A 202 2.82 6.42 0.60
CA GLN A 202 2.38 5.43 -0.39
C GLN A 202 0.88 5.60 -0.67
N ASP A 203 0.47 5.52 -1.94
CA ASP A 203 -0.92 5.68 -2.36
C ASP A 203 -1.76 4.40 -2.18
N SER A 204 -1.08 3.25 -2.17
CA SER A 204 -1.66 1.92 -2.02
C SER A 204 -2.00 1.55 -0.57
N VAL A 205 -1.59 2.33 0.43
CA VAL A 205 -1.93 2.01 1.84
C VAL A 205 -3.43 2.18 2.08
N ALA A 206 -4.04 1.22 2.77
CA ALA A 206 -5.45 1.32 3.15
C ALA A 206 -5.64 2.37 4.27
N ALA A 207 -6.64 3.23 4.10
CA ALA A 207 -7.18 4.16 5.09
C ALA A 207 -8.59 3.69 5.51
N SER A 208 -9.65 4.39 5.11
CA SER A 208 -11.05 4.01 5.36
C SER A 208 -11.40 2.63 4.80
N GLU A 209 -10.66 2.16 3.80
CA GLU A 209 -10.89 0.87 3.16
C GLU A 209 -10.69 -0.29 4.14
N LEU A 210 -9.81 -0.14 5.14
CA LEU A 210 -9.65 -1.13 6.20
C LEU A 210 -10.91 -1.23 7.07
N LEU A 211 -11.56 -0.10 7.37
CA LEU A 211 -12.85 -0.11 8.09
C LEU A 211 -13.95 -0.75 7.22
N SER A 212 -13.94 -0.50 5.91
CA SER A 212 -14.84 -1.19 4.98
C SER A 212 -14.59 -2.70 4.95
N ALA A 213 -13.33 -3.15 5.02
CA ALA A 213 -13.01 -4.57 5.13
C ALA A 213 -13.60 -5.20 6.39
N LEU A 214 -13.58 -4.51 7.54
CA LEU A 214 -14.24 -5.00 8.77
C LEU A 214 -15.77 -5.04 8.65
N ILE A 215 -16.38 -4.10 7.93
CA ILE A 215 -17.84 -4.10 7.69
C ILE A 215 -18.24 -5.25 6.78
N GLN A 216 -17.47 -5.49 5.71
CA GLN A 216 -17.77 -6.51 4.72
C GLN A 216 -17.36 -7.92 5.19
N PHE A 217 -16.30 -8.03 5.99
CA PHE A 217 -15.72 -9.26 6.48
C PHE A 217 -15.67 -9.28 8.02
N PRO A 218 -16.81 -9.33 8.73
CA PRO A 218 -16.83 -9.22 10.19
C PRO A 218 -16.01 -10.30 10.90
N GLU A 219 -15.95 -11.50 10.32
CA GLU A 219 -15.16 -12.63 10.84
C GLU A 219 -13.66 -12.51 10.58
N TRP A 220 -13.21 -11.56 9.74
CA TRP A 220 -11.78 -11.35 9.48
C TRP A 220 -11.03 -11.05 10.78
N SER A 221 -11.66 -10.32 11.70
CA SER A 221 -11.05 -10.02 13.00
C SER A 221 -10.78 -11.22 13.90
N LEU A 222 -11.38 -12.37 13.62
CA LEU A 222 -11.06 -13.60 14.32
C LEU A 222 -9.64 -14.11 14.01
N THR A 223 -9.02 -13.71 12.89
CA THR A 223 -7.67 -14.18 12.56
C THR A 223 -6.64 -13.70 13.59
N TRP A 224 -6.65 -12.42 13.95
CA TRP A 224 -5.77 -11.89 14.99
C TRP A 224 -6.26 -12.14 16.40
N PHE A 225 -7.53 -12.51 16.59
CA PHE A 225 -7.97 -13.01 17.89
C PHE A 225 -7.38 -14.37 18.22
N ASN A 226 -7.01 -15.13 17.18
CA ASN A 226 -6.42 -16.46 17.26
C ASN A 226 -4.88 -16.47 17.08
N GLY A 227 -4.22 -15.32 17.25
CA GLY A 227 -2.75 -15.23 17.33
C GLY A 227 -2.06 -14.62 16.10
N ASP A 228 -2.80 -14.22 15.07
CA ASP A 228 -2.25 -13.36 14.01
C ASP A 228 -2.08 -11.90 14.50
N SER A 229 -1.44 -11.05 13.70
CA SER A 229 -1.28 -9.62 14.00
C SER A 229 -2.51 -8.82 13.57
N ALA A 230 -3.01 -7.97 14.46
CA ALA A 230 -4.06 -7.02 14.13
C ALA A 230 -3.50 -5.91 13.23
N PRO A 231 -4.28 -5.39 12.27
CA PRO A 231 -3.79 -4.37 11.35
C PRO A 231 -3.84 -2.95 11.95
N ASN A 232 -2.89 -2.13 11.55
CA ASN A 232 -2.91 -0.68 11.75
C ASN A 232 -3.58 0.02 10.57
N LEU A 233 -4.24 1.13 10.86
CA LEU A 233 -4.86 2.00 9.86
C LEU A 233 -3.85 3.04 9.39
N SER A 234 -2.72 2.58 8.83
CA SER A 234 -1.57 3.43 8.48
C SER A 234 -1.85 4.43 7.34
N GLY A 235 -2.98 4.31 6.64
CA GLY A 235 -3.49 5.36 5.77
C GLY A 235 -3.98 6.62 6.50
N TYR A 236 -4.03 6.59 7.83
CA TYR A 236 -4.24 7.76 8.68
C TYR A 236 -3.01 8.06 9.55
N GLN A 237 -2.94 9.32 9.98
CA GLN A 237 -2.10 9.77 11.08
C GLN A 237 -3.00 10.31 12.19
N LEU A 238 -2.71 9.91 13.42
CA LEU A 238 -3.37 10.39 14.62
C LEU A 238 -2.44 11.34 15.36
N LYS A 239 -2.97 12.48 15.79
CA LYS A 239 -2.35 13.39 16.74
C LYS A 239 -2.78 12.99 18.14
N TYR A 240 -1.95 12.19 18.79
CA TYR A 240 -2.02 11.96 20.22
C TYR A 240 -0.80 12.64 20.87
N ASP A 241 -0.85 13.02 22.15
CA ASP A 241 0.23 13.72 22.89
C ASP A 241 0.80 15.01 22.27
N GLY A 242 0.13 15.57 21.26
CA GLY A 242 0.57 16.78 20.55
C GLY A 242 1.37 16.50 19.27
N SER A 243 1.66 15.23 18.94
CA SER A 243 2.46 14.85 17.77
C SER A 243 1.69 13.98 16.77
N TRP A 244 1.88 14.22 15.47
CA TRP A 244 1.36 13.38 14.37
C TRP A 244 2.21 12.11 14.17
N SER A 245 2.51 11.44 15.29
CA SER A 245 3.41 10.29 15.33
C SER A 245 2.68 8.98 15.56
N HIS A 246 1.35 9.03 15.75
CA HIS A 246 0.55 7.86 16.04
C HIS A 246 -0.27 7.41 14.83
N VAL A 247 -0.73 6.17 14.86
CA VAL A 247 -1.73 5.60 13.93
C VAL A 247 -2.88 5.01 14.74
N PRO A 248 -4.13 5.07 14.24
CA PRO A 248 -5.19 4.23 14.77
C PRO A 248 -4.83 2.76 14.53
N CYS A 249 -5.08 1.90 15.52
CA CYS A 249 -4.85 0.46 15.41
C CYS A 249 -6.04 -0.36 15.87
N LEU A 250 -6.20 -1.54 15.28
CA LEU A 250 -7.10 -2.55 15.80
C LEU A 250 -6.36 -3.42 16.80
N ARG A 251 -7.08 -3.89 17.82
CA ARG A 251 -6.53 -4.85 18.79
C ARG A 251 -7.61 -5.74 19.39
N ARG A 252 -7.18 -6.90 19.90
CA ARG A 252 -8.01 -7.72 20.78
C ARG A 252 -7.80 -7.27 22.23
N TRP A 253 -8.87 -6.83 22.88
CA TRP A 253 -8.80 -6.54 24.32
C TRP A 253 -9.15 -7.82 25.07
N GLY A 254 -8.11 -8.60 25.38
CA GLY A 254 -8.22 -10.01 25.76
C GLY A 254 -8.99 -10.30 27.06
N GLY A 255 -8.95 -9.38 28.03
CA GLY A 255 -9.74 -9.49 29.27
C GLY A 255 -11.24 -9.32 29.04
N ASP A 256 -11.61 -8.50 28.05
CA ASP A 256 -12.97 -7.98 27.89
C ASP A 256 -13.65 -8.49 26.60
N ARG A 257 -12.97 -9.34 25.81
CA ARG A 257 -13.42 -9.83 24.50
C ARG A 257 -13.94 -8.68 23.61
N GLN A 258 -13.07 -7.71 23.34
CA GLN A 258 -13.45 -6.55 22.52
C GLN A 258 -12.61 -6.43 21.26
N LEU A 259 -13.27 -6.07 20.16
CA LEU A 259 -12.65 -5.43 18.99
C LEU A 259 -12.40 -3.96 19.36
N GLY A 260 -11.15 -3.68 19.73
CA GLY A 260 -10.72 -2.37 20.18
C GLY A 260 -10.15 -1.52 19.04
N LEU A 261 -10.53 -0.25 18.99
CA LEU A 261 -9.86 0.80 18.23
C LEU A 261 -9.07 1.69 19.19
N ASP A 262 -7.76 1.75 18.99
CA ASP A 262 -6.81 2.41 19.87
C ASP A 262 -5.78 3.23 19.06
N ALA A 263 -4.80 3.82 19.74
CA ALA A 263 -3.69 4.52 19.11
C ALA A 263 -2.34 3.86 19.44
N ARG A 264 -1.45 3.83 18.46
CA ARG A 264 -0.08 3.35 18.64
C ARG A 264 0.93 4.30 18.04
N TRP A 265 2.10 4.38 18.68
CA TRP A 265 3.21 5.14 18.16
C TRP A 265 3.77 4.44 16.91
N ALA A 266 3.79 5.13 15.77
CA ALA A 266 4.04 4.55 14.45
C ALA A 266 5.42 3.88 14.30
N VAL A 267 6.38 4.27 15.15
CA VAL A 267 7.78 3.80 15.11
C VAL A 267 8.05 2.61 16.06
N ARG A 268 7.12 2.31 16.98
CA ARG A 268 7.41 1.43 18.12
C ARG A 268 7.52 -0.03 17.69
N ARG A 269 8.66 -0.64 18.01
CA ARG A 269 8.97 -2.05 17.71
C ARG A 269 8.29 -3.01 18.67
N GLY A 270 7.41 -3.87 18.15
CA GLY A 270 6.80 -4.98 18.89
C GLY A 270 5.28 -4.99 19.03
N ASP A 271 4.56 -3.98 18.51
CA ASP A 271 3.10 -3.88 18.62
C ASP A 271 2.46 -4.02 17.22
N GLU A 272 1.66 -5.07 16.97
CA GLU A 272 0.63 -5.13 15.90
C GLU A 272 1.02 -4.50 14.54
N TRP A 273 2.20 -4.85 14.03
CA TRP A 273 2.73 -4.33 12.76
C TRP A 273 2.02 -4.96 11.57
N SER A 274 1.10 -4.22 10.96
CA SER A 274 0.54 -4.52 9.64
C SER A 274 -0.10 -3.26 9.07
N SER A 275 0.02 -3.05 7.77
CA SER A 275 -0.63 -1.93 7.08
C SER A 275 -1.25 -2.48 5.80
N PRO A 276 -2.49 -2.98 5.82
CA PRO A 276 -3.15 -3.52 4.64
C PRO A 276 -3.07 -2.57 3.45
N SER A 277 -3.05 -3.12 2.24
CA SER A 277 -3.01 -2.32 1.01
C SER A 277 -4.30 -2.45 0.21
N VAL A 278 -4.54 -1.44 -0.61
CA VAL A 278 -5.56 -1.42 -1.63
C VAL A 278 -4.96 -1.10 -2.98
N ARG A 279 -5.52 -1.73 -4.00
CA ARG A 279 -5.20 -1.47 -5.39
C ARG A 279 -6.49 -1.33 -6.17
N ARG A 280 -6.58 -0.23 -6.93
CA ARG A 280 -7.69 -0.03 -7.87
C ARG A 280 -7.66 -1.12 -8.94
N LEU A 281 -8.84 -1.63 -9.28
CA LEU A 281 -9.02 -2.48 -10.44
C LEU A 281 -9.04 -1.59 -11.69
N ALA A 282 -8.43 -2.06 -12.78
CA ALA A 282 -8.59 -1.40 -14.08
C ALA A 282 -10.06 -1.55 -14.48
N GLY A 283 -10.72 -0.43 -14.79
CA GLY A 283 -12.10 -0.39 -15.28
C GLY A 283 -12.18 -0.73 -16.76
#